data_AF-A0A925EUD9-F1
#
_entry.id   AF-A0A925EUD9-F1
#
_cell.length_a   1.000
_cell.length_b   1.000
_cell.length_c   1.000
_cell.angle_alpha   90.00
_cell.angle_beta   90.00
_cell.angle_gamma   90.00
#
_symmetry.space_group_name_H-M   'P 1'
#
loop_
_entity.id
_entity.type
_entity.pdbx_description
1 polymer ?
#
loop_
_entity_poly.entity_id
_entity_poly.type
_entity_poly.pdbx_seq_one_letter_code
_entity_poly.pdbx_strand_id
1 'polypeptide(L)'
;FPDELTTGSSIMPHKKNPDVFELIRAKCNRIQSLPNELTLLTNNLTSGYHRDMQLTKECLFPAIIEIKNCLDILVVMLDHIKVNPDILTDEKNMNMFTVEAVNKLVLSGTPFREAYKEIGQQVENGTFHSAHVVEHMHEGSIGNLCNDKIRTEFYKKMDSFLNLPQGSDRRFHL
;
A
#
# COMPACT_ATOMS: atom_id res chain seq x y z
N PHE A 1 13.55 2.88 4.64
CA PHE A 1 13.37 4.24 5.19
C PHE A 1 14.63 4.67 5.96
N PRO A 2 14.89 5.98 6.08
CA PRO A 2 15.92 6.57 6.94
C PRO A 2 15.76 6.14 8.41
N ASP A 3 16.83 6.21 9.19
CA ASP A 3 16.85 5.76 10.59
C ASP A 3 15.96 6.65 11.48
N GLU A 4 15.79 7.91 11.12
CA GLU A 4 14.92 8.87 11.84
C GLU A 4 13.43 8.52 11.73
N LEU A 5 13.05 7.69 10.75
CA LEU A 5 11.67 7.29 10.46
C LEU A 5 11.37 5.83 10.85
N THR A 6 12.29 5.14 11.50
CA THR A 6 12.13 3.75 11.94
C THR A 6 12.79 3.55 13.29
N THR A 7 12.24 2.74 14.18
CA THR A 7 13.02 2.31 15.35
C THR A 7 13.88 1.10 15.01
N GLY A 8 14.88 0.81 15.83
CA GLY A 8 15.76 -0.33 15.66
C GLY A 8 16.08 -1.01 16.99
N SER A 9 17.13 -1.82 17.00
CA SER A 9 17.64 -2.44 18.22
C SER A 9 19.14 -2.26 18.29
N SER A 10 19.66 -1.94 19.48
CA SER A 10 21.10 -1.77 19.70
C SER A 10 21.91 -3.04 19.41
N ILE A 11 21.31 -4.23 19.55
CA ILE A 11 21.96 -5.52 19.24
C ILE A 11 21.88 -5.89 17.75
N MET A 12 20.93 -5.31 17.00
CA MET A 12 20.72 -5.60 15.58
C MET A 12 20.71 -4.29 14.79
N PRO A 13 21.89 -3.77 14.40
CA PRO A 13 22.02 -2.44 13.78
C PRO A 13 21.34 -2.33 12.40
N HIS A 14 21.09 -3.46 11.73
CA HIS A 14 20.39 -3.50 10.45
C HIS A 14 18.85 -3.60 10.58
N LYS A 15 18.34 -3.85 11.79
CA LYS A 15 16.91 -4.04 12.04
C LYS A 15 16.20 -2.68 12.06
N LYS A 16 15.24 -2.51 11.17
CA LYS A 16 14.36 -1.33 11.09
C LYS A 16 12.91 -1.74 11.25
N ASN A 17 12.26 -1.23 12.29
CA ASN A 17 10.85 -1.47 12.57
C ASN A 17 9.99 -0.39 11.90
N PRO A 18 8.87 -0.76 11.26
CA PRO A 18 7.98 0.18 10.58
C PRO A 18 6.94 0.80 11.55
N ASP A 19 7.37 1.28 12.72
CA ASP A 19 6.47 1.65 13.83
C ASP A 19 5.44 2.72 13.42
N VAL A 20 5.83 3.66 12.56
CA VAL A 20 4.93 4.70 12.04
C VAL A 20 3.72 4.06 11.33
N PHE A 21 3.94 3.05 10.49
CA PHE A 21 2.85 2.34 9.81
C PHE A 21 2.00 1.52 10.78
N GLU A 22 2.62 0.97 11.83
CA GLU A 22 1.88 0.25 12.87
C GLU A 22 0.94 1.19 13.64
N LEU A 23 1.41 2.40 13.96
CA LEU A 23 0.62 3.44 14.62
C LEU A 23 -0.50 3.96 13.71
N ILE A 24 -0.21 4.23 12.43
CA ILE A 24 -1.24 4.60 11.44
C ILE A 24 -2.33 3.53 11.39
N ARG A 25 -1.93 2.25 11.25
CA ARG A 25 -2.87 1.12 11.21
C ARG A 25 -3.74 1.06 12.48
N ALA A 26 -3.14 1.21 13.66
CA ALA A 26 -3.88 1.20 14.93
C ALA A 26 -4.85 2.39 15.05
N LYS A 27 -4.42 3.60 14.68
CA LYS A 27 -5.26 4.81 14.67
C LYS A 27 -6.43 4.66 13.71
N CYS A 28 -6.21 4.14 12.50
CA CYS A 28 -7.27 3.87 11.53
C CYS A 28 -8.29 2.85 12.07
N ASN A 29 -7.87 1.80 12.78
CA ASN A 29 -8.79 0.86 13.41
C ASN A 29 -9.63 1.51 14.51
N ARG A 30 -9.04 2.43 15.29
CA ARG A 30 -9.80 3.22 16.27
C ARG A 30 -10.80 4.17 15.60
N ILE A 31 -10.43 4.82 14.51
CA ILE A 31 -11.33 5.71 13.76
C ILE A 31 -12.52 4.92 13.19
N GLN A 32 -12.31 3.67 12.75
CA GLN A 32 -13.37 2.80 12.25
C GLN A 32 -14.45 2.47 13.30
N SER A 33 -14.19 2.62 14.61
CA SER A 33 -15.21 2.41 15.64
C SER A 33 -16.14 3.63 15.83
N LEU A 34 -15.78 4.80 15.30
CA LEU A 34 -16.52 6.04 15.49
C LEU A 34 -17.99 5.98 15.03
N PRO A 35 -18.35 5.35 13.89
CA PRO A 35 -19.75 5.20 13.50
C PRO A 35 -20.58 4.45 14.53
N ASN A 36 -20.00 3.41 15.16
CA ASN A 36 -20.68 2.66 16.21
C ASN A 36 -20.87 3.52 17.47
N GLU A 37 -19.83 4.27 17.88
CA GLU A 37 -19.92 5.21 18.99
C GLU A 37 -21.02 6.27 18.77
N LEU A 38 -21.06 6.89 17.59
CA LEU A 38 -22.08 7.87 17.22
C LEU A 38 -23.48 7.25 17.18
N THR A 39 -23.61 6.01 16.70
CA THR A 39 -24.88 5.28 16.68
C THR A 39 -25.40 5.09 18.10
N LEU A 40 -24.55 4.67 19.03
CA LEU A 40 -24.94 4.47 20.44
C LEU A 40 -25.25 5.80 21.14
N LEU A 41 -24.44 6.84 20.88
CA LEU A 41 -24.62 8.17 21.46
C LEU A 41 -25.94 8.83 21.03
N THR A 42 -26.38 8.56 19.80
CA THR A 42 -27.62 9.15 19.23
C THR A 42 -28.84 8.24 19.35
N ASN A 43 -28.68 7.07 19.97
CA ASN A 43 -29.75 6.11 20.12
C ASN A 43 -30.84 6.59 21.10
N ASN A 44 -32.08 6.17 20.89
CA ASN A 44 -33.24 6.46 21.75
C ASN A 44 -33.60 7.95 21.93
N LEU A 45 -33.04 8.84 21.10
CA LEU A 45 -33.42 10.25 21.11
C LEU A 45 -34.75 10.45 20.35
N THR A 46 -35.68 11.15 20.97
CA THR A 46 -36.92 11.58 20.30
C THR A 46 -36.63 12.72 19.31
N SER A 47 -37.61 13.14 18.52
CA SER A 47 -37.43 14.30 17.64
C SER A 47 -37.21 15.59 18.44
N GLY A 48 -36.39 16.50 17.88
CA GLY A 48 -36.10 17.81 18.47
C GLY A 48 -34.65 17.96 18.93
N TYR A 49 -34.41 18.97 19.76
CA TYR A 49 -33.08 19.28 20.29
C TYR A 49 -32.81 18.50 21.58
N HIS A 50 -31.71 17.76 21.60
CA HIS A 50 -31.17 17.08 22.78
C HIS A 50 -29.76 17.57 23.08
N ARG A 51 -29.45 17.85 24.34
CA ARG A 51 -28.13 18.37 24.74
C ARG A 51 -27.02 17.32 24.58
N ASP A 52 -27.38 16.04 24.59
CA ASP A 52 -26.55 14.86 24.33
C ASP A 52 -25.74 14.99 23.03
N MET A 53 -26.34 15.61 22.01
CA MET A 53 -25.70 15.85 20.71
C MET A 53 -24.42 16.69 20.80
N GLN A 54 -24.16 17.41 21.90
CA GLN A 54 -22.92 18.14 22.08
C GLN A 54 -21.69 17.22 22.15
N LEU A 55 -21.85 16.01 22.71
CA LEU A 55 -20.78 15.03 22.82
C LEU A 55 -20.29 14.51 21.46
N THR A 56 -21.11 14.64 20.39
CA THR A 56 -20.70 14.25 19.03
C THR A 56 -19.45 15.00 18.56
N LYS A 57 -19.27 16.25 19.00
CA LYS A 57 -18.10 17.06 18.64
C LYS A 57 -16.83 16.55 19.29
N GLU A 58 -16.95 15.98 20.49
CA GLU A 58 -15.82 15.47 21.27
C GLU A 58 -15.23 14.21 20.65
N CYS A 59 -16.02 13.40 19.93
CA CYS A 59 -15.49 12.24 19.20
C CYS A 59 -15.18 12.56 17.73
N LEU A 60 -15.99 13.40 17.06
CA LEU A 60 -15.83 13.69 15.64
C LEU A 60 -14.60 14.58 15.34
N PHE A 61 -14.40 15.67 16.08
CA PHE A 61 -13.29 16.59 15.77
C PHE A 61 -11.91 15.97 16.01
N PRO A 62 -11.67 15.25 17.12
CA PRO A 62 -10.40 14.53 17.28
C PRO A 62 -10.17 13.48 16.20
N ALA A 63 -11.21 12.77 15.75
CA ALA A 63 -11.07 11.79 14.67
C ALA A 63 -10.64 12.44 13.35
N ILE A 64 -11.20 13.60 13.00
CA ILE A 64 -10.78 14.36 11.81
C ILE A 64 -9.32 14.79 11.92
N ILE A 65 -8.91 15.31 13.08
CA ILE A 65 -7.51 15.72 13.32
C ILE A 65 -6.59 14.50 13.22
N GLU A 66 -6.99 13.36 13.77
CA GLU A 66 -6.20 12.13 13.74
C GLU A 66 -6.04 11.59 12.31
N ILE A 67 -7.09 11.61 11.49
CA ILE A 67 -7.01 11.25 10.07
C ILE A 67 -6.00 12.14 9.35
N LYS A 68 -6.06 13.47 9.58
CA LYS A 68 -5.11 14.41 8.98
C LYS A 68 -3.67 14.11 9.39
N ASN A 69 -3.43 13.91 10.69
CA ASN A 69 -2.11 13.56 11.19
C ASN A 69 -1.58 12.25 10.57
N CYS A 70 -2.44 11.24 10.42
CA CYS A 70 -2.09 9.99 9.75
C CYS A 70 -1.72 10.20 8.28
N LEU A 71 -2.44 11.07 7.56
CA LEU A 71 -2.13 11.40 6.16
C LEU A 71 -0.83 12.19 6.05
N ASP A 72 -0.61 13.18 6.91
CA ASP A 72 0.59 14.02 6.91
C ASP A 72 1.84 13.16 7.12
N ILE A 73 1.84 12.29 8.13
CA ILE A 73 2.99 11.42 8.38
C ILE A 73 3.14 10.34 7.30
N LEU A 74 2.03 9.84 6.71
CA LEU A 74 2.10 8.89 5.59
C LEU A 74 2.81 9.51 4.38
N VAL A 75 2.50 10.77 4.05
CA VAL A 75 3.17 11.51 2.96
C VAL A 75 4.67 11.62 3.24
N VAL A 76 5.05 12.03 4.45
CA VAL A 76 6.47 12.12 4.85
C VAL A 76 7.17 10.77 4.74
N MET A 77 6.53 9.68 5.19
CA MET A 77 7.09 8.34 5.09
C MET A 77 7.33 7.97 3.62
N LEU A 78 6.30 8.09 2.77
CA LEU A 78 6.37 7.70 1.37
C LEU A 78 7.40 8.51 0.58
N ASP A 79 7.58 9.78 0.89
CA ASP A 79 8.62 10.63 0.26
C ASP A 79 10.05 10.12 0.53
N HIS A 80 10.26 9.45 1.66
CA HIS A 80 11.55 8.89 2.06
C HIS A 80 11.67 7.38 1.82
N ILE A 81 10.76 6.79 1.04
CA ILE A 81 10.86 5.37 0.68
C ILE A 81 12.10 5.13 -0.18
N LYS A 82 12.88 4.11 0.18
CA LYS A 82 14.02 3.65 -0.60
C LYS A 82 13.71 2.24 -1.08
N VAL A 83 13.48 2.10 -2.38
CA VAL A 83 13.31 0.79 -3.02
C VAL A 83 14.68 0.16 -3.18
N ASN A 84 14.80 -1.14 -2.92
CA ASN A 84 16.01 -1.89 -3.22
C ASN A 84 15.92 -2.44 -4.65
N PRO A 85 16.61 -1.83 -5.65
CA PRO A 85 16.53 -2.29 -7.03
C PRO A 85 17.20 -3.67 -7.21
N ASP A 86 18.15 -4.00 -6.34
CA ASP A 86 18.96 -5.21 -6.43
C ASP A 86 18.36 -6.38 -5.64
N ILE A 87 17.13 -6.25 -5.13
CA ILE A 87 16.50 -7.33 -4.37
C ILE A 87 16.41 -8.63 -5.19
N LEU A 88 16.29 -8.53 -6.52
CA LEU A 88 16.20 -9.68 -7.42
C LEU A 88 17.56 -10.26 -7.83
N THR A 89 18.68 -9.65 -7.45
CA THR A 89 20.02 -10.18 -7.78
C THR A 89 20.50 -11.26 -6.81
N ASP A 90 19.87 -11.38 -5.64
CA ASP A 90 20.18 -12.45 -4.68
C ASP A 90 19.59 -13.78 -5.19
N GLU A 91 20.43 -14.81 -5.30
CA GLU A 91 20.03 -16.17 -5.72
C GLU A 91 18.88 -16.73 -4.86
N LYS A 92 18.74 -16.30 -3.61
CA LYS A 92 17.61 -16.72 -2.75
C LYS A 92 16.26 -16.32 -3.31
N ASN A 93 16.20 -15.28 -4.13
CA ASN A 93 14.98 -14.79 -4.77
C ASN A 93 14.74 -15.42 -6.16
N MET A 94 15.64 -16.30 -6.63
CA MET A 94 15.52 -16.98 -7.93
C MET A 94 14.19 -17.76 -8.04
N ASN A 95 13.75 -18.39 -6.96
CA ASN A 95 12.53 -19.20 -6.94
C ASN A 95 11.25 -18.39 -7.21
N MET A 96 11.28 -17.06 -7.10
CA MET A 96 10.16 -16.18 -7.49
C MET A 96 9.83 -16.30 -8.99
N PHE A 97 10.79 -16.70 -9.82
CA PHE A 97 10.62 -16.82 -11.27
C PHE A 97 10.17 -18.22 -11.74
N THR A 98 9.85 -19.14 -10.83
CA THR A 98 9.42 -20.52 -11.18
C THR A 98 8.13 -20.53 -11.99
N VAL A 99 7.15 -19.70 -11.63
CA VAL A 99 5.89 -19.57 -12.38
C VAL A 99 6.15 -19.08 -13.81
N GLU A 100 7.10 -18.14 -13.97
CA GLU A 100 7.47 -17.65 -15.29
C GLU A 100 8.16 -18.73 -16.13
N ALA A 101 9.04 -19.53 -15.52
CA ALA A 101 9.67 -20.66 -16.19
C ALA A 101 8.64 -21.72 -16.64
N VAL A 102 7.65 -22.01 -15.80
CA VAL A 102 6.52 -22.89 -16.16
C VAL A 102 5.74 -22.32 -17.34
N ASN A 103 5.41 -21.02 -17.29
CA ASN A 103 4.68 -20.36 -18.37
C ASN A 103 5.46 -20.39 -19.69
N LYS A 104 6.78 -20.18 -19.66
CA LYS A 104 7.64 -20.27 -20.86
C LYS A 104 7.57 -21.67 -21.48
N LEU A 105 7.65 -22.74 -20.69
CA LEU A 105 7.50 -24.11 -21.19
C LEU A 105 6.11 -24.34 -21.79
N VAL A 106 5.06 -23.85 -21.14
CA VAL A 106 3.69 -23.98 -21.64
C VAL A 106 3.49 -23.25 -22.96
N LEU A 107 4.00 -22.02 -23.08
CA LEU A 107 3.95 -21.26 -24.32
C LEU A 107 4.78 -21.91 -25.44
N SER A 108 5.82 -22.68 -25.09
CA SER A 108 6.60 -23.48 -26.05
C SER A 108 5.94 -24.80 -26.46
N GLY A 109 4.78 -25.12 -25.88
CA GLY A 109 3.96 -26.29 -26.25
C GLY A 109 3.94 -27.42 -25.22
N THR A 110 4.67 -27.31 -24.11
CA THR A 110 4.66 -28.33 -23.04
C THR A 110 3.33 -28.29 -22.28
N PRO A 111 2.63 -29.42 -22.09
CA PRO A 111 1.45 -29.45 -21.23
C PRO A 111 1.78 -28.95 -19.83
N PHE A 112 0.91 -28.11 -19.26
CA PHE A 112 1.13 -27.46 -17.96
C PHE A 112 1.60 -28.41 -16.85
N ARG A 113 1.00 -29.61 -16.76
CA ARG A 113 1.36 -30.60 -15.74
C ARG A 113 2.81 -31.05 -15.84
N GLU A 114 3.33 -31.20 -17.06
CA GLU A 114 4.70 -31.65 -17.28
C GLU A 114 5.68 -30.50 -17.05
N ALA A 115 5.36 -29.29 -17.53
CA ALA A 115 6.13 -28.08 -17.23
C ALA A 115 6.26 -27.82 -15.72
N TYR A 116 5.16 -27.98 -14.97
CA TYR A 116 5.15 -27.83 -13.52
C TYR A 116 6.06 -28.86 -12.82
N LYS A 117 5.98 -30.14 -13.22
CA LYS A 117 6.84 -31.20 -12.66
C LYS A 117 8.32 -30.95 -12.97
N GLU A 118 8.62 -30.57 -14.20
CA GLU A 118 9.98 -30.33 -14.66
C GLU A 118 10.64 -29.21 -13.85
N ILE A 119 9.98 -28.06 -13.74
CA ILE A 119 10.48 -26.94 -12.93
C ILE A 119 10.56 -27.33 -11.45
N GLY A 120 9.57 -28.06 -10.92
CA GLY A 120 9.59 -28.57 -9.55
C GLY A 120 10.82 -29.44 -9.26
N GLN A 121 11.17 -30.36 -10.17
CA GLN A 121 12.38 -31.18 -10.05
C GLN A 121 13.67 -30.36 -10.12
N GLN A 122 13.73 -29.32 -10.97
CA GLN A 122 14.90 -28.43 -11.02
C GLN A 122 15.10 -27.67 -9.71
N VAL A 123 14.01 -27.24 -9.06
CA VAL A 123 14.07 -26.58 -7.75
C VAL A 123 14.52 -27.56 -6.67
N GLU A 124 13.94 -28.77 -6.61
CA GLU A 124 14.32 -29.80 -5.63
C GLU A 124 15.79 -30.22 -5.76
N ASN A 125 16.30 -30.29 -6.98
CA ASN A 125 17.68 -30.67 -7.26
C ASN A 125 18.67 -29.48 -7.17
N GLY A 126 18.19 -28.27 -6.91
CA GLY A 126 19.03 -27.06 -6.84
C GLY A 126 19.64 -26.64 -8.18
N THR A 127 19.09 -27.09 -9.30
CA THR A 127 19.58 -26.76 -10.65
C THR A 127 18.79 -25.64 -11.32
N PHE A 128 17.68 -25.22 -10.73
CA PHE A 128 16.81 -24.19 -11.29
C PHE A 128 17.53 -22.86 -11.47
N HIS A 129 17.51 -22.37 -12.71
CA HIS A 129 17.94 -21.02 -13.09
C HIS A 129 16.92 -20.43 -14.03
N SER A 130 16.60 -19.15 -13.85
CA SER A 130 15.71 -18.43 -14.73
C SER A 130 16.30 -17.08 -15.11
N ALA A 131 16.12 -16.70 -16.37
CA ALA A 131 16.43 -15.35 -16.80
C ALA A 131 15.45 -14.38 -16.11
N HIS A 132 15.97 -13.30 -15.53
CA HIS A 132 15.18 -12.23 -14.88
C HIS A 132 14.34 -11.38 -15.85
N VAL A 133 14.19 -11.83 -17.10
CA VAL A 133 13.41 -11.16 -18.14
C VAL A 133 12.03 -11.78 -18.20
N VAL A 134 11.03 -10.93 -17.95
CA VAL A 134 9.61 -11.28 -18.01
C VAL A 134 8.96 -10.48 -19.12
N GLU A 135 8.31 -11.18 -20.06
CA GLU A 135 7.62 -10.56 -21.20
C GLU A 135 6.11 -10.77 -21.04
N HIS A 136 5.47 -9.90 -20.27
CA HIS A 136 4.02 -9.91 -20.14
C HIS A 136 3.37 -8.77 -20.92
N MET A 137 2.30 -9.12 -21.64
CA MET A 137 1.48 -8.16 -22.39
C MET A 137 0.28 -7.65 -21.57
N HIS A 138 -0.07 -8.32 -20.47
CA HIS A 138 -1.26 -8.00 -19.67
C HIS A 138 -1.12 -6.66 -18.93
N GLU A 139 -2.18 -5.85 -18.91
CA GLU A 139 -2.15 -4.58 -18.18
C GLU A 139 -1.93 -4.80 -16.67
N GLY A 140 -1.04 -4.01 -16.07
CA GLY A 140 -0.66 -4.12 -14.66
C GLY A 140 0.38 -5.20 -14.35
N SER A 141 0.85 -5.96 -15.34
CA SER A 141 1.88 -6.98 -15.16
C SER A 141 3.30 -6.41 -15.16
N ILE A 142 4.27 -7.20 -14.69
CA ILE A 142 5.70 -6.90 -14.78
C ILE A 142 6.13 -6.94 -16.25
N GLY A 143 6.20 -5.76 -16.88
CA GLY A 143 6.39 -5.59 -18.34
C GLY A 143 5.38 -4.63 -18.98
N ASN A 144 4.17 -4.53 -18.42
CA ASN A 144 3.13 -3.60 -18.88
C ASN A 144 2.40 -2.96 -17.67
N LEU A 145 3.15 -2.24 -16.84
CA LEU A 145 2.64 -1.61 -15.61
C LEU A 145 1.58 -0.53 -15.87
N CYS A 146 1.45 -0.05 -17.11
CA CYS A 146 0.51 1.01 -17.49
C CYS A 146 0.71 2.33 -16.71
N ASN A 147 1.93 2.61 -16.23
CA ASN A 147 2.25 3.80 -15.43
C ASN A 147 1.84 5.11 -16.11
N ASP A 148 1.98 5.22 -17.44
CA ASP A 148 1.59 6.41 -18.19
C ASP A 148 0.07 6.61 -18.21
N LYS A 149 -0.70 5.53 -18.31
CA LYS A 149 -2.18 5.56 -18.23
C LYS A 149 -2.63 5.95 -16.82
N ILE A 150 -2.00 5.38 -15.79
CA ILE A 150 -2.27 5.71 -14.39
C ILE A 150 -2.00 7.20 -14.14
N ARG A 151 -0.86 7.71 -14.61
CA ARG A 151 -0.50 9.13 -14.50
C ARG A 151 -1.50 10.03 -15.20
N THR A 152 -1.92 9.67 -16.41
CA THR A 152 -2.91 10.43 -17.20
C THR A 152 -4.25 10.52 -16.45
N GLU A 153 -4.76 9.38 -15.95
CA GLU A 153 -6.02 9.37 -15.20
C GLU A 153 -5.89 10.10 -13.86
N PHE A 154 -4.74 10.01 -13.18
CA PHE A 154 -4.48 10.79 -11.97
C PHE A 154 -4.63 12.29 -12.23
N TYR A 155 -3.93 12.85 -13.21
CA TYR A 155 -4.01 14.29 -13.51
C TYR A 155 -5.39 14.72 -13.97
N LYS A 156 -6.04 13.93 -14.83
CA LYS A 156 -7.42 14.19 -15.25
C LYS A 156 -8.40 14.28 -14.09
N LYS A 157 -8.22 13.44 -13.05
CA LYS A 157 -9.04 13.53 -11.83
C LYS A 157 -8.63 14.71 -10.97
N MET A 158 -7.33 14.98 -10.80
CA MET A 158 -6.85 16.09 -9.98
C MET A 158 -7.18 17.47 -10.53
N ASP A 159 -7.28 17.63 -11.85
CA ASP A 159 -7.74 18.87 -12.47
C ASP A 159 -9.11 19.33 -11.96
N SER A 160 -10.00 18.38 -11.63
CA SER A 160 -11.31 18.70 -11.05
C SER A 160 -11.23 19.29 -9.64
N PHE A 161 -10.16 18.99 -8.89
CA PHE A 161 -9.91 19.50 -7.54
C PHE A 161 -9.08 20.79 -7.57
N LEU A 162 -8.16 20.94 -8.53
CA LEU A 162 -7.26 22.09 -8.63
C LEU A 162 -7.89 23.32 -9.33
N ASN A 163 -8.90 23.12 -10.17
CA ASN A 163 -9.60 24.19 -10.89
C ASN A 163 -10.80 24.80 -10.13
N LEU A 164 -10.87 24.64 -8.81
CA LEU A 164 -11.88 25.34 -7.99
C LEU A 164 -11.62 26.87 -8.01
N PRO A 165 -12.66 27.70 -8.16
CA PRO A 165 -12.52 29.16 -8.25
C PRO A 165 -11.79 29.71 -7.01
N GLN A 166 -10.84 30.62 -7.24
CA GLN A 166 -10.02 31.23 -6.19
C GLN A 166 -10.92 31.93 -5.16
N GLY A 167 -11.11 31.29 -4.01
CA GLY A 167 -12.03 31.74 -2.96
C GLY A 167 -12.24 30.70 -1.86
N SER A 168 -11.99 29.41 -2.15
CA SER A 168 -11.78 28.39 -1.13
C SER A 168 -10.30 28.42 -0.67
N ASP A 169 -10.11 28.52 0.65
CA ASP A 169 -8.82 28.59 1.36
C ASP A 169 -7.79 27.58 0.78
N ARG A 170 -6.83 28.08 -0.01
CA ARG A 170 -5.71 27.30 -0.54
C ARG A 170 -4.66 27.13 0.54
N ARG A 171 -4.92 26.20 1.46
CA ARG A 171 -3.94 25.67 2.42
C ARG A 171 -3.61 24.21 2.14
N PHE A 172 -3.15 23.94 0.92
CA PHE A 172 -2.42 22.73 0.60
C PHE A 172 -1.30 23.11 -0.37
N HIS A 173 -0.14 23.42 0.19
CA HIS A 173 1.12 23.35 -0.54
C HIS A 173 1.67 21.94 -0.26
N LEU A 174 1.54 21.06 -1.26
CA LEU A 174 2.40 19.89 -1.42
C LEU A 174 3.70 20.35 -2.07
#